data_AF-A0A7W8EGW4-F1
#
_entry.id   AF-A0A7W8EGW4-F1
#
_cell.length_a   1.000
_cell.length_b   1.000
_cell.length_c   1.000
_cell.angle_alpha   90.00
_cell.angle_beta   90.00
_cell.angle_gamma   90.00
#
_symmetry.space_group_name_H-M   'P 1'
#
loop_
_entity.id
_entity.type
_entity.pdbx_description
1 polymer ?
#
loop_
_entity_poly.entity_id
_entity_poly.type
_entity_poly.pdbx_seq_one_letter_code
_entity_poly.pdbx_strand_id
1 'polypeptide(L)' 'MRATSVVLVTAATFLTGTTSAVSRAARTLIGNIHSGKRLEILGWSTADWARAGQWTCHGGNNQR' A
#
# COMPACT_ATOMS: atom_id res chain seq x y z
N MET A 1 -50.39 -3.64 -41.52
CA MET A 1 -50.53 -3.39 -40.07
C MET A 1 -50.13 -4.67 -39.33
N ARG A 2 -48.93 -4.72 -38.74
CA ARG A 2 -48.52 -5.75 -37.77
C ARG A 2 -47.56 -5.08 -36.79
N ALA A 3 -48.11 -4.64 -35.65
CA ALA A 3 -47.32 -4.19 -34.51
C ALA A 3 -46.67 -5.43 -33.86
N THR A 4 -45.36 -5.37 -33.65
CA THR A 4 -44.65 -6.30 -32.75
C THR A 4 -43.93 -5.45 -31.73
N SER A 5 -44.40 -5.54 -30.50
CA SER A 5 -43.96 -4.77 -29.34
C SER A 5 -42.52 -5.12 -28.99
N VAL A 6 -41.62 -4.14 -29.03
CA VAL A 6 -40.28 -4.29 -28.44
C VAL A 6 -40.41 -4.11 -26.94
N VAL A 7 -40.09 -5.18 -26.21
CA VAL A 7 -40.04 -5.21 -24.75
C VAL A 7 -39.00 -4.19 -24.26
N LEU A 8 -39.43 -3.22 -23.45
CA LEU A 8 -38.55 -2.28 -22.77
C LEU A 8 -37.69 -3.06 -21.78
N VAL A 9 -36.44 -3.37 -22.16
CA VAL A 9 -35.46 -3.98 -21.25
C VAL A 9 -35.08 -2.95 -20.18
N THR A 10 -35.26 -3.36 -18.93
CA THR A 10 -35.12 -2.55 -17.72
C THR A 10 -33.66 -2.19 -17.43
N ALA A 11 -33.48 -1.12 -16.65
CA ALA A 11 -32.26 -0.36 -16.44
C ALA A 11 -31.00 -1.15 -15.99
N ALA A 12 -29.86 -0.70 -16.53
CA ALA A 12 -28.51 -0.76 -15.97
C ALA A 12 -27.98 -2.14 -15.54
N THR A 13 -27.41 -2.89 -16.49
CA THR A 13 -26.33 -3.83 -16.16
C THR A 13 -25.14 -3.05 -15.61
N PHE A 14 -24.94 -3.10 -14.30
CA PHE A 14 -23.75 -2.56 -13.65
C PHE A 14 -22.52 -3.32 -14.15
N LEU A 15 -21.64 -2.61 -14.85
CA LEU A 15 -20.30 -3.05 -15.20
C LEU A 15 -19.54 -3.30 -13.89
N THR A 16 -19.44 -4.56 -13.46
CA THR A 16 -18.61 -4.91 -12.30
C THR A 16 -17.16 -4.86 -12.76
N GLY A 17 -16.60 -3.65 -12.79
CA GLY A 17 -15.18 -3.45 -13.01
C GLY A 17 -14.43 -4.17 -11.90
N THR A 18 -13.69 -5.23 -12.23
CA THR A 18 -12.75 -5.84 -11.30
C THR A 18 -11.68 -4.79 -11.00
N THR A 19 -11.71 -4.21 -9.80
CA THR A 19 -10.58 -3.39 -9.35
C THR A 19 -9.40 -4.33 -9.20
N SER A 20 -8.38 -4.18 -10.03
CA SER A 20 -7.11 -4.86 -9.85
C SER A 20 -6.60 -4.54 -8.45
N ALA A 21 -6.46 -5.55 -7.60
CA ALA A 21 -5.88 -5.35 -6.28
C ALA A 21 -4.47 -4.80 -6.47
N VAL A 22 -4.24 -3.56 -6.02
CA VAL A 22 -2.88 -3.02 -5.94
C VAL A 22 -2.15 -3.85 -4.89
N SER A 23 -1.20 -4.67 -5.33
CA SER A 23 -0.25 -5.33 -4.45
C SER A 23 0.42 -4.24 -3.62
N ARG A 24 0.09 -4.17 -2.33
CA ARG A 24 0.72 -3.22 -1.41
C ARG A 24 2.23 -3.42 -1.56
N ALA A 25 2.95 -2.35 -1.93
CA ALA A 25 4.39 -2.39 -2.03
C ALA A 25 4.94 -3.06 -0.77
N ALA A 26 5.74 -4.11 -0.96
CA ALA A 26 6.44 -4.73 0.15
C ALA A 26 7.17 -3.60 0.90
N ARG A 27 7.06 -3.57 2.24
CA ARG A 27 7.86 -2.62 3.03
C ARG A 27 9.32 -2.96 2.81
N THR A 28 9.99 -2.21 1.95
CA THR A 28 11.43 -2.32 1.75
C THR A 28 12.11 -1.66 2.93
N LEU A 29 12.81 -2.46 3.70
CA LEU A 29 13.59 -1.98 4.83
C LEU A 29 14.87 -1.37 4.28
N ILE A 30 15.13 -0.09 4.62
CA ILE A 30 16.36 0.59 4.19
C ILE A 30 17.50 0.11 5.09
N GLY A 31 18.55 -0.42 4.49
CA GLY A 31 19.72 -0.91 5.22
C GLY A 31 21.02 -0.65 4.46
N ASN A 32 22.10 -0.55 5.21
CA ASN A 32 23.43 -0.44 4.65
C ASN A 32 24.03 -1.82 4.44
N ILE A 33 24.56 -2.07 3.24
CA ILE A 33 25.08 -3.37 2.83
C ILE A 33 26.37 -3.72 3.59
N HIS A 34 27.23 -2.75 3.88
CA HIS A 34 28.50 -2.99 4.55
C HIS A 34 28.32 -3.29 6.04
N SER A 35 27.39 -2.62 6.71
CA SER A 35 27.19 -2.74 8.15
C SER A 35 26.13 -3.79 8.54
N GLY A 36 25.26 -4.18 7.60
CA GLY A 36 24.09 -5.03 7.85
C GLY A 36 23.03 -4.37 8.74
N LYS A 37 23.12 -3.06 8.97
CA LYS A 37 22.22 -2.30 9.86
C LYS A 37 21.10 -1.63 9.07
N ARG A 38 19.98 -1.36 9.75
CA ARG A 38 18.81 -0.69 9.20
C ARG A 38 18.83 0.80 9.52
N LEU A 39 18.26 1.61 8.65
CA LEU A 39 17.88 2.98 8.97
C LEU A 39 16.90 2.94 10.16
N GLU A 40 17.16 3.76 11.17
CA GLU A 40 16.39 3.80 12.41
C GLU A 40 16.21 5.23 12.92
N ILE A 41 15.01 5.55 13.41
CA ILE A 41 14.82 6.71 14.31
C ILE A 41 15.24 6.32 15.73
N LEU A 42 16.30 6.96 16.21
CA LEU A 42 16.96 6.57 17.45
C LEU A 42 16.05 6.76 18.67
N GLY A 43 16.09 5.78 19.57
CA GLY A 43 15.34 5.84 20.84
C GLY A 43 13.82 5.84 20.68
N TRP A 44 13.30 5.42 19.52
CA TRP A 44 11.86 5.42 19.22
C TRP A 44 11.20 6.81 19.31
N SER A 45 11.99 7.87 19.09
CA SER A 45 11.49 9.24 19.18
C SER A 45 10.37 9.49 18.18
N THR A 46 9.32 10.16 18.65
CA THR A 46 8.22 10.69 17.82
C THR A 46 8.31 12.20 17.64
N ALA A 47 9.38 12.82 18.13
CA ALA A 47 9.59 14.26 18.02
C ALA A 47 9.97 14.66 16.59
N ASP A 48 9.56 15.85 16.18
CA ASP A 48 10.04 16.44 14.93
C ASP A 48 11.56 16.58 14.98
N TRP A 49 12.19 16.35 13.82
CA TRP A 49 13.64 16.39 13.68
C TRP A 49 14.39 15.35 14.53
N ALA A 50 13.71 14.27 14.93
CA ALA A 50 14.35 13.14 15.59
C ALA A 50 15.56 12.63 14.78
N ARG A 51 16.63 12.29 15.51
CA ARG A 51 17.87 11.82 14.90
C ARG A 51 17.66 10.46 14.22
N ALA A 52 17.92 10.42 12.92
CA ALA A 52 18.03 9.17 12.18
C ALA A 52 19.47 8.62 12.28
N GLY A 53 19.60 7.30 12.37
CA GLY A 53 20.86 6.60 12.46
C GLY A 53 20.78 5.18 11.90
N GLN A 54 21.82 4.38 12.15
CA GLN A 54 21.83 2.96 11.78
C GLN A 54 21.92 2.08 13.03
N TRP A 55 21.06 1.07 13.10
CA TRP A 55 21.04 0.13 14.22
C TRP A 55 20.83 -1.31 13.77
N THR A 56 21.17 -2.25 14.67
CA THR A 56 20.94 -3.67 14.45
C THR A 56 19.47 -3.91 14.11
N CYS A 57 19.21 -4.73 13.07
CA CYS A 57 17.85 -5.08 12.67
C CYS A 57 17.10 -5.74 13.83
N HIS A 58 16.00 -5.14 14.28
CA HIS A 58 15.09 -5.75 15.27
C HIS A 58 13.62 -5.73 14.83
N GLY A 59 13.32 -5.08 13.71
CA GLY A 59 11.99 -5.13 13.09
C GLY A 59 10.95 -4.23 13.76
N GLY A 60 11.36 -3.37 14.69
CA GLY A 60 10.52 -2.34 15.29
C GLY A 60 9.99 -1.33 14.28
N ASN A 61 8.92 -0.62 14.64
CA ASN A 61 8.29 0.36 13.76
C ASN A 61 9.20 1.54 13.41
N ASN A 62 10.18 1.86 14.27
CA ASN A 62 11.20 2.87 14.00
C ASN A 62 12.24 2.45 12.94
N GLN A 63 12.11 1.26 12.33
CA GLN A 63 12.94 0.74 11.23
C GLN A 63 12.17 0.46 9.92
N ARG A 64 10.89 0.86 9.80
CA ARG A 64 9.95 0.42 8.75
C ARG A 64 9.37 1.54 7.89
#